data_AF-A0AAJ7WB79-F1
#
_entry.id   AF-A0AAJ7WB79-F1
#
_cell.length_a   1.000
_cell.length_b   1.000
_cell.length_c   1.000
_cell.angle_alpha   90.00
_cell.angle_beta   90.00
_cell.angle_gamma   90.00
#
_symmetry.space_group_name_H-M   'P 1'
#
loop_
_entity.id
_entity.type
_entity.pdbx_description
1 polymer ?
#
loop_
_entity_poly.entity_id
_entity_poly.type
_entity_poly.pdbx_seq_one_letter_code
_entity_poly.pdbx_strand_id
1 'polypeptide(L)'
;MNIENVLKAFQCAQFIELTINKAYEVGKETVLENNLQKHWLKEGRSDFYKCSEFRKACDKLLEIYLKDTNVSIDVVDELFKLYVQHCGTDRLNDFVKQILINGICTNIIVGSLEKLDCIRKVLNDGFHSKLVHVAVNLQSSSNVKRLIITALSSRLMSNDVNVCLALINLKKAPLFKLMLNNSELYTYFLDCLFYFARNMKQVDNQWISKCEFEYEHLVKTIEVLLDGPPEISKITHNRMQIVKTQSGGTIWRKIENDIR
;
A
#
# COMPACT_ATOMS: atom_id res chain seq x y z
N MET A 1 -2.10 -4.45 23.23
CA MET A 1 -3.53 -4.79 23.39
C MET A 1 -3.65 -5.67 24.62
N ASN A 2 -4.63 -5.47 25.51
CA ASN A 2 -4.79 -6.28 26.74
C ASN A 2 -6.18 -6.93 26.76
N ILE A 3 -6.38 -7.87 27.68
CA ILE A 3 -7.64 -8.65 27.82
C ILE A 3 -8.85 -7.75 28.06
N GLU A 4 -8.71 -6.68 28.86
CA GLU A 4 -9.82 -5.75 29.12
C GLU A 4 -10.32 -5.04 27.86
N ASN A 5 -9.39 -4.61 26.99
CA ASN A 5 -9.74 -3.99 25.72
C ASN A 5 -10.45 -4.97 24.78
N VAL A 6 -10.11 -6.26 24.85
CA VAL A 6 -10.75 -7.33 24.04
C VAL A 6 -12.18 -7.55 24.48
N LEU A 7 -12.43 -7.61 25.79
CA LEU A 7 -13.78 -7.71 26.35
C LEU A 7 -14.65 -6.54 25.89
N LYS A 8 -14.15 -5.30 26.01
CA LYS A 8 -14.86 -4.11 25.56
C LYS A 8 -15.11 -4.12 24.04
N ALA A 9 -14.11 -4.49 23.25
CA ALA A 9 -14.25 -4.58 21.79
C ALA A 9 -15.30 -5.63 21.39
N PHE A 10 -15.31 -6.79 22.05
CA PHE A 10 -16.28 -7.85 21.81
C PHE A 10 -17.70 -7.41 22.20
N GLN A 11 -17.87 -6.76 23.35
CA GLN A 11 -19.15 -6.18 23.77
C GLN A 11 -19.68 -5.15 22.75
N CYS A 12 -18.81 -4.30 22.22
CA CYS A 12 -19.18 -3.36 21.16
C CYS A 12 -19.63 -4.10 19.88
N ALA A 13 -18.88 -5.12 19.45
CA ALA A 13 -19.24 -5.92 18.28
C ALA A 13 -20.58 -6.62 18.46
N GLN A 14 -20.82 -7.20 19.64
CA GLN A 14 -22.09 -7.83 20.00
C GLN A 14 -23.25 -6.83 19.97
N PHE A 15 -23.06 -5.65 20.58
CA PHE A 15 -24.07 -4.59 20.57
C PHE A 15 -24.43 -4.15 19.15
N ILE A 16 -23.43 -3.96 18.30
CA ILE A 16 -23.62 -3.63 16.89
C ILE A 16 -24.42 -4.73 16.20
N GLU A 17 -23.97 -5.99 16.31
CA GLU A 17 -24.61 -7.11 15.63
C GLU A 17 -26.08 -7.27 16.05
N LEU A 18 -26.37 -7.18 17.35
CA LEU A 18 -27.74 -7.24 17.88
C LEU A 18 -28.60 -6.08 17.39
N THR A 19 -28.07 -4.86 17.40
CA THR A 19 -28.79 -3.66 16.94
C THR A 19 -29.13 -3.77 15.45
N ILE A 20 -28.18 -4.21 14.64
CA ILE A 20 -28.36 -4.39 13.20
C ILE A 20 -29.36 -5.50 12.92
N ASN A 21 -29.24 -6.66 13.57
CA ASN A 21 -30.19 -7.75 13.44
C ASN A 21 -31.60 -7.29 13.83
N LYS A 22 -31.72 -6.50 14.90
CA LYS A 22 -33.02 -5.95 15.30
C LYS A 22 -33.59 -5.01 14.26
N ALA A 23 -32.77 -4.15 13.65
CA ALA A 23 -33.20 -3.25 12.59
C ALA A 23 -33.74 -4.02 11.38
N TYR A 24 -33.08 -5.13 10.99
CA TYR A 24 -33.57 -6.04 9.94
C TYR A 24 -34.87 -6.74 10.33
N GLU A 25 -34.99 -7.24 11.56
CA GLU A 25 -36.22 -7.90 12.05
C GLU A 25 -37.44 -6.98 11.96
N VAL A 26 -37.26 -5.68 12.22
CA VAL A 26 -38.35 -4.70 12.18
C VAL A 26 -38.48 -3.96 10.85
N GLY A 27 -37.67 -4.31 9.83
CA GLY A 27 -37.66 -3.66 8.51
C GLY A 27 -37.29 -2.18 8.53
N LYS A 28 -36.40 -1.77 9.45
CA LYS A 28 -35.95 -0.37 9.62
C LYS A 28 -34.44 -0.19 9.39
N GLU A 29 -33.80 -1.13 8.70
CA GLU A 29 -32.37 -1.05 8.38
C GLU A 29 -32.04 0.23 7.59
N THR A 30 -32.83 0.59 6.58
CA THR A 30 -32.62 1.82 5.79
C THR A 30 -32.79 3.09 6.63
N VAL A 31 -33.69 3.08 7.61
CA VAL A 31 -33.89 4.20 8.54
C VAL A 31 -32.68 4.35 9.45
N LEU A 32 -32.16 3.24 9.97
CA LEU A 32 -30.94 3.23 10.79
C LEU A 32 -29.72 3.70 9.97
N GLU A 33 -29.54 3.20 8.74
CA GLU A 33 -28.47 3.62 7.82
C GLU A 33 -28.51 5.13 7.56
N ASN A 34 -29.67 5.67 7.20
CA ASN A 34 -29.83 7.10 6.91
C ASN A 34 -29.50 7.97 8.14
N ASN A 35 -29.87 7.52 9.34
CA ASN A 35 -29.54 8.24 10.58
C ASN A 35 -28.04 8.18 10.89
N LEU A 36 -27.40 7.03 10.71
CA LEU A 36 -25.95 6.87 10.88
C LEU A 36 -25.18 7.73 9.88
N GLN A 37 -25.55 7.72 8.61
CA GLN A 37 -24.93 8.54 7.57
C GLN A 37 -25.03 10.03 7.87
N LYS A 38 -26.21 10.51 8.29
CA LYS A 38 -26.39 11.91 8.72
C LYS A 38 -25.51 12.27 9.91
N HIS A 39 -25.35 11.37 10.87
CA HIS A 39 -24.46 11.58 12.01
C HIS A 39 -22.99 11.62 11.58
N TRP A 40 -22.54 10.65 10.76
CA TRP A 40 -21.16 10.60 10.25
C TRP A 40 -20.78 11.82 9.41
N LEU A 41 -21.72 12.35 8.60
CA LEU A 41 -21.53 13.60 7.88
C LEU A 41 -21.28 14.79 8.82
N LYS A 42 -22.02 14.87 9.94
CA LYS A 42 -21.81 15.92 10.95
C LYS A 42 -20.44 15.81 11.62
N GLU A 43 -19.95 14.58 11.80
CA GLU A 43 -18.62 14.27 12.34
C GLU A 43 -17.50 14.38 11.29
N GLY A 44 -17.80 14.85 10.07
CA GLY A 44 -16.81 15.04 9.00
C GLY A 44 -16.25 13.74 8.40
N ARG A 45 -16.93 12.61 8.58
CA ARG A 45 -16.52 11.33 8.00
C ARG A 45 -16.98 11.21 6.53
N SER A 46 -16.10 10.69 5.68
CA SER A 46 -16.37 10.45 4.25
C SER A 46 -16.84 9.04 3.93
N ASP A 47 -16.61 8.09 4.84
CA ASP A 47 -16.90 6.68 4.63
C ASP A 47 -18.30 6.33 5.15
N PHE A 48 -19.14 5.78 4.28
CA PHE A 48 -20.50 5.35 4.60
C PHE A 48 -20.59 3.84 4.54
N TYR A 49 -21.05 3.25 5.63
CA TYR A 49 -21.24 1.82 5.76
C TYR A 49 -22.72 1.45 5.73
N LYS A 50 -23.02 0.27 5.18
CA LYS A 50 -24.38 -0.30 5.17
C LYS A 50 -24.58 -1.20 6.39
N CYS A 51 -25.82 -1.29 6.88
CA CYS A 51 -26.19 -2.23 7.94
C CYS A 51 -25.83 -3.67 7.57
N SER A 52 -25.95 -4.04 6.28
CA SER A 52 -25.56 -5.36 5.79
C SER A 52 -24.10 -5.71 6.09
N GLU A 53 -23.22 -4.71 6.14
CA GLU A 53 -21.79 -4.89 6.40
C GLU A 53 -21.49 -5.20 7.87
N PHE A 54 -22.44 -4.93 8.78
CA PHE A 54 -22.28 -5.14 10.21
C PHE A 54 -23.14 -6.30 10.76
N ARG A 55 -23.85 -7.03 9.89
CA ARG A 55 -24.72 -8.14 10.28
C ARG A 55 -23.99 -9.30 10.96
N LYS A 56 -22.67 -9.40 10.76
CA LYS A 56 -21.77 -10.34 11.42
C LYS A 56 -20.58 -9.61 12.05
N ALA A 57 -20.86 -8.59 12.86
CA ALA A 57 -19.82 -7.76 13.46
C ALA A 57 -18.86 -8.55 14.35
N CYS A 58 -19.32 -9.60 15.04
CA CYS A 58 -18.45 -10.48 15.83
C CYS A 58 -17.45 -11.24 14.95
N ASP A 59 -17.87 -11.74 13.78
CA ASP A 59 -16.99 -12.43 12.82
C ASP A 59 -15.91 -11.48 12.29
N LYS A 60 -16.30 -10.24 11.99
CA LYS A 60 -15.36 -9.20 11.52
C LYS A 60 -14.33 -8.85 12.58
N LEU A 61 -14.75 -8.73 13.85
CA LEU A 61 -13.81 -8.51 14.95
C LEU A 61 -12.83 -9.67 15.06
N LEU A 62 -13.33 -10.91 15.05
CA LEU A 62 -12.49 -12.11 15.11
C LEU A 62 -11.49 -12.16 13.94
N GLU A 63 -11.94 -11.86 12.73
CA GLU A 63 -11.10 -11.82 11.53
C GLU A 63 -9.96 -10.79 11.66
N ILE A 64 -10.26 -9.60 12.17
CA ILE A 64 -9.25 -8.54 12.37
C ILE A 64 -8.16 -9.01 13.34
N TYR A 65 -8.56 -9.60 14.46
CA TYR A 65 -7.63 -10.07 15.49
C TYR A 65 -6.78 -11.24 15.00
N LEU A 66 -7.35 -12.18 14.25
CA LEU A 66 -6.60 -13.31 13.68
C LEU A 66 -5.61 -12.89 12.58
N LYS A 67 -5.83 -11.74 11.93
CA LYS A 67 -4.95 -11.21 10.89
C LYS A 67 -3.83 -10.31 11.43
N ASP A 68 -3.93 -9.84 12.67
CA ASP A 68 -2.94 -8.97 13.27
C ASP A 68 -1.86 -9.78 14.00
N THR A 69 -0.66 -9.80 13.41
CA THR A 69 0.51 -10.53 13.95
C THR A 69 1.03 -9.96 15.26
N ASN A 70 0.57 -8.78 15.68
CA ASN A 70 1.00 -8.13 16.92
C ASN A 70 0.12 -8.46 18.12
N VAL A 71 -0.97 -9.21 17.91
CA VAL A 71 -1.87 -9.66 18.97
C VAL A 71 -1.28 -10.89 19.65
N SER A 72 -1.23 -10.90 20.99
CA SER A 72 -0.70 -12.04 21.74
C SER A 72 -1.67 -13.23 21.69
N ILE A 73 -1.11 -14.44 21.83
CA ILE A 73 -1.89 -15.68 21.86
C ILE A 73 -2.94 -15.66 22.98
N ASP A 74 -2.58 -15.18 24.17
CA ASP A 74 -3.52 -15.06 25.30
C ASP A 74 -4.75 -14.20 24.97
N VAL A 75 -4.56 -13.14 24.19
CA VAL A 75 -5.66 -12.27 23.73
C VAL A 75 -6.55 -13.00 22.72
N VAL A 76 -5.94 -13.75 21.79
CA VAL A 76 -6.68 -14.53 20.80
C VAL A 76 -7.48 -15.64 21.48
N ASP A 77 -6.90 -16.35 22.45
CA ASP A 77 -7.57 -17.40 23.21
C ASP A 77 -8.78 -16.86 23.97
N GLU A 78 -8.64 -15.69 24.61
CA GLU A 78 -9.76 -15.06 25.30
C GLU A 78 -10.85 -14.61 24.33
N LEU A 79 -10.48 -14.08 23.16
CA LEU A 79 -11.44 -13.73 22.12
C LEU A 79 -12.19 -14.98 21.61
N PHE A 80 -11.53 -16.12 21.43
CA PHE A 80 -12.19 -17.38 21.06
C PHE A 80 -13.19 -17.84 22.13
N LYS A 81 -12.83 -17.76 23.42
CA LYS A 81 -13.77 -18.10 24.51
C LYS A 81 -15.03 -17.24 24.47
N LEU A 82 -14.87 -15.92 24.36
CA LEU A 82 -15.98 -14.98 24.24
C LEU A 82 -16.83 -15.27 23.00
N TYR A 83 -16.17 -15.54 21.87
CA TYR A 83 -16.85 -15.87 20.63
C TYR A 83 -17.67 -17.15 20.75
N VAL A 84 -17.10 -18.24 21.27
CA VAL A 84 -17.83 -19.50 21.48
C VAL A 84 -18.99 -19.32 22.45
N GLN A 85 -18.77 -18.59 23.54
CA GLN A 85 -19.80 -18.33 24.55
C GLN A 85 -21.02 -17.60 23.98
N HIS A 86 -20.81 -16.63 23.09
CA HIS A 86 -21.89 -15.76 22.59
C HIS A 86 -22.41 -16.11 21.19
N CYS A 87 -21.56 -16.65 20.32
CA CYS A 87 -21.87 -16.94 18.92
C CYS A 87 -22.04 -18.44 18.65
N GLY A 88 -21.55 -19.30 19.55
CA GLY A 88 -21.62 -20.75 19.44
C GLY A 88 -20.48 -21.37 18.63
N THR A 89 -20.19 -22.63 18.95
CA THR A 89 -19.11 -23.42 18.32
C THR A 89 -19.36 -23.67 16.82
N ASP A 90 -20.61 -23.89 16.42
CA ASP A 90 -20.94 -24.15 15.01
C ASP A 90 -20.62 -22.96 14.12
N ARG A 91 -20.97 -21.75 14.57
CA ARG A 91 -20.65 -20.51 13.85
C ARG A 91 -19.14 -20.29 13.79
N LEU A 92 -18.41 -20.61 14.86
CA LEU A 92 -16.95 -20.57 14.85
C LEU A 92 -16.37 -21.53 13.81
N ASN A 93 -16.85 -22.78 13.77
CA ASN A 93 -16.39 -23.78 12.80
C ASN A 93 -16.63 -23.35 11.36
N ASP A 94 -17.82 -22.82 11.06
CA ASP A 94 -18.14 -22.27 9.74
C ASP A 94 -17.24 -21.08 9.38
N PHE A 95 -17.03 -20.17 10.33
CA PHE A 95 -16.15 -19.02 10.15
C PHE A 95 -14.70 -19.44 9.85
N VAL A 96 -14.14 -20.35 10.65
CA VAL A 96 -12.78 -20.88 10.46
C VAL A 96 -12.67 -21.59 9.12
N LYS A 97 -13.65 -22.43 8.76
CA LYS A 97 -13.70 -23.10 7.46
C LYS A 97 -13.69 -22.10 6.30
N GLN A 98 -14.48 -21.04 6.38
CA GLN A 98 -14.52 -19.99 5.36
C GLN A 98 -13.19 -19.24 5.26
N ILE A 99 -12.57 -18.88 6.39
CA ILE A 99 -11.25 -18.23 6.40
C ILE A 99 -10.19 -19.13 5.75
N LEU A 100 -10.18 -20.42 6.07
CA LEU A 100 -9.23 -21.38 5.50
C LEU A 100 -9.43 -21.53 3.99
N ILE A 101 -10.69 -21.69 3.53
CA ILE A 101 -11.02 -21.76 2.11
C ILE A 101 -10.55 -20.49 1.39
N ASN A 102 -10.89 -19.31 1.93
CA ASN A 102 -10.49 -18.04 1.34
C ASN A 102 -8.96 -17.88 1.29
N GLY A 103 -8.24 -18.32 2.32
CA GLY A 103 -6.78 -18.34 2.35
C GLY A 103 -6.20 -19.26 1.27
N ILE A 104 -6.72 -20.47 1.12
CA ILE A 104 -6.31 -21.43 0.09
C ILE A 104 -6.57 -20.85 -1.31
N CYS A 105 -7.79 -20.35 -1.56
CA CYS A 105 -8.14 -19.73 -2.83
C CYS A 105 -7.25 -18.54 -3.15
N THR A 106 -6.98 -17.67 -2.17
CA THR A 106 -6.06 -16.54 -2.34
C THR A 106 -4.67 -17.01 -2.74
N ASN A 107 -4.14 -18.05 -2.09
CA ASN A 107 -2.83 -18.61 -2.41
C ASN A 107 -2.80 -19.24 -3.81
N ILE A 108 -3.88 -19.92 -4.24
CA ILE A 108 -4.00 -20.46 -5.61
C ILE A 108 -4.00 -19.31 -6.64
N ILE A 109 -4.76 -18.24 -6.38
CA ILE A 109 -4.81 -17.07 -7.26
C ILE A 109 -3.44 -16.40 -7.34
N VAL A 110 -2.78 -16.18 -6.20
CA VAL A 110 -1.41 -15.62 -6.15
C VAL A 110 -0.44 -16.49 -6.93
N GLY A 111 -0.45 -17.81 -6.71
CA GLY A 111 0.41 -18.73 -7.45
C GLY A 111 0.08 -18.77 -8.94
N SER A 112 -1.17 -18.54 -9.33
CA SER A 112 -1.57 -18.43 -10.74
C SER A 112 -1.08 -17.12 -11.36
N LEU A 113 -1.19 -15.99 -10.65
CA LEU A 113 -0.65 -14.70 -11.10
C LEU A 113 0.86 -14.77 -11.35
N GLU A 114 1.57 -15.51 -10.50
CA GLU A 114 3.00 -15.74 -10.64
C GLU A 114 3.31 -16.67 -11.83
N LYS A 115 2.68 -17.85 -11.91
CA LYS A 115 2.92 -18.83 -12.99
C LYS A 115 2.55 -18.32 -14.38
N LEU A 116 1.49 -17.53 -14.48
CA LEU A 116 1.01 -16.95 -15.74
C LEU A 116 1.69 -15.62 -16.08
N ASP A 117 2.61 -15.15 -15.23
CA ASP A 117 3.35 -13.90 -15.41
C ASP A 117 2.45 -12.69 -15.68
N CYS A 118 1.24 -12.70 -15.10
CA CYS A 118 0.18 -11.72 -15.36
C CYS A 118 0.64 -10.29 -15.05
N ILE A 119 1.42 -10.12 -14.00
CA ILE A 119 1.93 -8.80 -13.58
C ILE A 119 2.86 -8.20 -14.64
N ARG A 120 3.75 -9.01 -15.24
CA ARG A 120 4.62 -8.51 -16.32
C ARG A 120 3.83 -8.22 -17.58
N LYS A 121 2.81 -9.02 -17.89
CA LYS A 121 1.90 -8.75 -19.01
C LYS A 121 1.20 -7.39 -18.85
N VAL A 122 0.67 -7.09 -17.65
CA VAL A 122 0.05 -5.79 -17.37
C VAL A 122 1.03 -4.62 -17.55
N LEU A 123 2.30 -4.80 -17.20
CA LEU A 123 3.35 -3.80 -17.48
C LEU A 123 3.60 -3.67 -18.99
N ASN A 124 3.73 -4.78 -19.72
CA ASN A 124 3.91 -4.77 -21.17
C ASN A 124 2.75 -4.09 -21.91
N ASP A 125 1.53 -4.24 -21.38
CA ASP A 125 0.32 -3.62 -21.93
C ASP A 125 0.22 -2.11 -21.60
N GLY A 126 1.23 -1.53 -20.95
CA GLY A 126 1.33 -0.09 -20.72
C GLY A 126 0.71 0.41 -19.41
N PHE A 127 0.19 -0.47 -18.55
CA PHE A 127 -0.55 -0.08 -17.34
C PHE A 127 0.34 0.26 -16.12
N HIS A 128 1.52 0.85 -16.35
CA HIS A 128 2.53 1.17 -15.35
C HIS A 128 1.97 1.97 -14.15
N SER A 129 1.33 3.12 -14.41
CA SER A 129 0.76 3.99 -13.37
C SER A 129 -0.30 3.27 -12.54
N LYS A 130 -1.21 2.53 -13.18
CA LYS A 130 -2.25 1.77 -12.48
C LYS A 130 -1.63 0.73 -11.55
N LEU A 131 -0.59 0.03 -12.01
CA LEU A 131 0.06 -1.00 -11.21
C LEU A 131 0.81 -0.41 -10.01
N VAL A 132 1.49 0.73 -10.20
CA VAL A 132 2.13 1.48 -9.11
C VAL A 132 1.09 1.93 -8.07
N HIS A 133 -0.07 2.45 -8.49
CA HIS A 133 -1.16 2.82 -7.59
C HIS A 133 -1.72 1.62 -6.82
N VAL A 134 -1.89 0.48 -7.47
CA VAL A 134 -2.29 -0.77 -6.79
C VAL A 134 -1.25 -1.14 -5.74
N ALA A 135 0.04 -1.09 -6.04
CA ALA A 135 1.10 -1.41 -5.09
C ALA A 135 1.06 -0.50 -3.84
N VAL A 136 0.83 0.80 -4.02
CA VAL A 136 0.73 1.77 -2.93
C VAL A 136 -0.44 1.43 -1.98
N ASN A 137 -1.57 1.00 -2.54
CA ASN A 137 -2.80 0.75 -1.81
C ASN A 137 -2.85 -0.63 -1.13
N LEU A 138 -2.05 -1.58 -1.60
CA LEU A 138 -1.96 -2.90 -0.98
C LEU A 138 -1.19 -2.84 0.36
N GLN A 139 -1.60 -3.70 1.30
CA GLN A 139 -0.91 -3.89 2.58
C GLN A 139 0.48 -4.48 2.36
N SER A 140 1.43 -4.16 3.25
CA SER A 140 2.83 -4.60 3.13
C SER A 140 2.98 -6.13 3.18
N SER A 141 2.09 -6.83 3.87
CA SER A 141 2.06 -8.31 3.95
C SER A 141 1.45 -9.00 2.72
N SER A 142 0.97 -8.25 1.72
CA SER A 142 0.32 -8.83 0.54
C SER A 142 1.33 -9.51 -0.38
N ASN A 143 1.12 -10.79 -0.66
CA ASN A 143 1.89 -11.52 -1.67
C ASN A 143 1.74 -10.91 -3.08
N VAL A 144 0.54 -10.39 -3.42
CA VAL A 144 0.33 -9.69 -4.69
C VAL A 144 1.17 -8.42 -4.76
N LYS A 145 1.24 -7.65 -3.66
CA LYS A 145 2.11 -6.47 -3.58
C LYS A 145 3.57 -6.86 -3.81
N ARG A 146 4.04 -7.93 -3.16
CA ARG A 146 5.41 -8.44 -3.36
C ARG A 146 5.68 -8.74 -4.84
N LEU A 147 4.79 -9.47 -5.51
CA LEU A 147 4.92 -9.77 -6.95
C LEU A 147 4.96 -8.50 -7.81
N ILE A 148 4.11 -7.51 -7.51
CA ILE A 148 4.12 -6.21 -8.20
C ILE A 148 5.45 -5.48 -7.99
N ILE A 149 5.93 -5.39 -6.75
CA ILE A 149 7.19 -4.72 -6.42
C ILE A 149 8.36 -5.41 -7.14
N THR A 150 8.43 -6.73 -7.12
CA THR A 150 9.47 -7.48 -7.85
C THR A 150 9.45 -7.18 -9.35
N ALA A 151 8.26 -7.11 -9.96
CA ALA A 151 8.14 -6.77 -11.38
C ALA A 151 8.57 -5.32 -11.67
N LEU A 152 8.17 -4.36 -10.83
CA LEU A 152 8.58 -2.95 -10.94
C LEU A 152 10.09 -2.78 -10.76
N SER A 153 10.68 -3.42 -9.73
CA SER A 153 12.12 -3.45 -9.48
C SER A 153 12.90 -4.00 -10.68
N SER A 154 12.43 -5.12 -11.25
CA SER A 154 13.04 -5.73 -12.44
C SER A 154 13.04 -4.78 -13.65
N ARG A 155 12.00 -3.96 -13.81
CA ARG A 155 11.92 -2.96 -14.87
C ARG A 155 12.83 -1.76 -14.63
N LEU A 156 12.89 -1.27 -13.41
CA LEU A 156 13.82 -0.20 -13.03
C LEU A 156 15.28 -0.61 -13.20
N MET A 157 15.63 -1.86 -12.88
CA MET A 157 16.97 -2.41 -13.12
C MET A 157 17.34 -2.38 -14.62
N SER A 158 16.35 -2.48 -15.51
CA SER A 158 16.53 -2.34 -16.96
C SER A 158 16.35 -0.90 -17.46
N ASN A 159 16.30 0.08 -16.57
CA ASN A 159 16.08 1.52 -16.84
C ASN A 159 14.80 1.80 -17.63
N ASP A 160 13.70 1.08 -17.33
CA ASP A 160 12.41 1.32 -17.96
C ASP A 160 11.87 2.71 -17.60
N VAL A 161 11.80 3.59 -18.61
CA VAL A 161 11.37 4.99 -18.47
C VAL A 161 9.93 5.12 -17.99
N ASN A 162 9.03 4.24 -18.45
CA ASN A 162 7.62 4.33 -18.13
C ASN A 162 7.35 3.97 -16.66
N VAL A 163 8.07 2.97 -16.14
CA VAL A 163 8.02 2.64 -14.71
C VAL A 163 8.63 3.76 -13.86
N CYS A 164 9.75 4.34 -14.30
CA CYS A 164 10.38 5.46 -13.60
C CYS A 164 9.42 6.67 -13.51
N LEU A 165 8.85 7.10 -14.63
CA LEU A 165 7.89 8.20 -14.69
C LEU A 165 6.62 7.91 -13.86
N ALA A 166 6.12 6.67 -13.89
CA ALA A 166 4.98 6.27 -13.08
C ALA A 166 5.23 6.45 -11.57
N LEU A 167 6.45 6.22 -11.09
CA LEU A 167 6.84 6.45 -9.70
C LEU A 167 7.01 7.94 -9.39
N ILE A 168 7.61 8.72 -10.30
CA ILE A 168 7.82 10.17 -10.12
C ILE A 168 6.49 10.92 -10.03
N ASN A 169 5.49 10.45 -10.76
CA ASN A 169 4.15 11.04 -10.75
C ASN A 169 3.34 10.71 -9.48
N LEU A 170 3.89 9.94 -8.54
CA LEU A 170 3.28 9.76 -7.22
C LEU A 170 3.42 11.01 -6.34
N LYS A 171 2.47 11.21 -5.44
CA LYS A 171 2.62 12.17 -4.34
C LYS A 171 3.76 11.73 -3.40
N LYS A 172 4.44 12.70 -2.76
CA LYS A 172 5.60 12.47 -1.85
C LYS A 172 5.35 11.34 -0.83
N ALA A 173 4.24 11.41 -0.07
CA ALA A 173 3.96 10.43 0.99
C ALA A 173 3.76 8.98 0.48
N PRO A 174 2.92 8.71 -0.54
CA PRO A 174 2.84 7.40 -1.19
C PRO A 174 4.18 6.85 -1.69
N LEU A 175 5.01 7.70 -2.31
CA LEU A 175 6.31 7.32 -2.84
C LEU A 175 7.23 6.80 -1.73
N PHE A 176 7.37 7.57 -0.65
CA PHE A 176 8.20 7.15 0.49
C PHE A 176 7.65 5.93 1.21
N LYS A 177 6.33 5.81 1.36
CA LYS A 177 5.70 4.60 1.90
C LYS A 177 6.07 3.36 1.09
N LEU A 178 6.17 3.50 -0.23
CA LEU A 178 6.58 2.40 -1.11
C LEU A 178 8.07 2.08 -0.94
N MET A 179 8.92 3.10 -0.93
CA MET A 179 10.39 2.96 -0.88
C MET A 179 10.93 2.45 0.46
N LEU A 180 10.45 3.00 1.59
CA LEU A 180 10.94 2.63 2.93
C LEU A 180 10.70 1.15 3.24
N ASN A 181 9.62 0.59 2.70
CA ASN A 181 9.27 -0.82 2.89
C ASN A 181 9.94 -1.75 1.86
N ASN A 182 10.61 -1.21 0.83
CA ASN A 182 11.15 -1.97 -0.29
C ASN A 182 12.50 -1.36 -0.75
N SER A 183 13.58 -1.67 -0.02
CA SER A 183 14.92 -1.09 -0.27
C SER A 183 15.49 -1.37 -1.66
N GLU A 184 15.19 -2.54 -2.23
CA GLU A 184 15.59 -2.91 -3.59
C GLU A 184 14.93 -2.01 -4.63
N LEU A 185 13.61 -1.77 -4.49
CA LEU A 185 12.87 -0.87 -5.37
C LEU A 185 13.47 0.54 -5.33
N TYR A 186 13.77 1.05 -4.14
CA TYR A 186 14.41 2.35 -3.98
C TYR A 186 15.80 2.40 -4.63
N THR A 187 16.61 1.36 -4.44
CA THR A 187 17.97 1.29 -5.01
C THR A 187 17.91 1.36 -6.54
N TYR A 188 17.07 0.54 -7.17
CA TYR A 188 16.93 0.56 -8.63
C TYR A 188 16.27 1.82 -9.15
N PHE A 189 15.34 2.43 -8.40
CA PHE A 189 14.79 3.72 -8.76
C PHE A 189 15.88 4.79 -8.81
N LEU A 190 16.73 4.84 -7.77
CA LEU A 190 17.84 5.79 -7.71
C LEU A 190 18.89 5.52 -8.79
N ASP A 191 19.23 4.25 -9.05
CA ASP A 191 20.12 3.87 -10.16
C ASP A 191 19.57 4.33 -11.52
N CYS A 192 18.26 4.18 -11.72
CA CYS A 192 17.56 4.58 -12.94
C CYS A 192 17.60 6.12 -13.15
N LEU A 193 17.35 6.91 -12.09
CA LEU A 193 17.51 8.38 -12.16
C LEU A 193 18.93 8.77 -12.55
N PHE A 194 19.92 8.11 -11.96
CA PHE A 194 21.32 8.39 -12.22
C PHE A 194 21.75 7.95 -13.62
N TYR A 195 21.20 6.85 -14.12
CA TYR A 195 21.37 6.41 -15.49
C TYR A 195 20.82 7.44 -16.47
N PHE A 196 19.59 7.93 -16.29
CA PHE A 196 19.03 8.94 -17.18
C PHE A 196 19.83 10.23 -17.15
N ALA A 197 20.21 10.71 -15.97
CA ALA A 197 21.06 11.90 -15.81
C ALA A 197 22.37 11.79 -16.61
N ARG A 198 23.06 10.64 -16.52
CA ARG A 198 24.33 10.40 -17.23
C ARG A 198 24.17 10.39 -18.74
N ASN A 199 22.99 10.02 -19.24
CA ASN A 199 22.72 9.92 -20.67
C ASN A 199 22.11 11.19 -21.27
N MET A 200 21.81 12.21 -20.46
CA MET A 200 21.43 13.53 -20.95
C MET A 200 22.63 14.24 -21.58
N LYS A 201 22.36 15.03 -22.61
CA LYS A 201 23.36 15.86 -23.29
C LYS A 201 23.03 17.33 -23.11
N GLN A 202 24.06 18.14 -22.96
CA GLN A 202 23.91 19.58 -22.95
C GLN A 202 23.93 20.12 -24.39
N VAL A 203 22.86 20.78 -24.82
CA VAL A 203 22.72 21.45 -26.11
C VAL A 203 22.13 22.84 -25.84
N ASP A 204 22.77 23.91 -26.31
CA ASP A 204 22.32 25.29 -26.11
C ASP A 204 21.97 25.63 -24.65
N ASN A 205 22.83 25.20 -23.71
CA ASN A 205 22.64 25.32 -22.26
C ASN A 205 21.44 24.57 -21.65
N GLN A 206 20.73 23.75 -22.43
CA GLN A 206 19.64 22.89 -21.96
C GLN A 206 20.10 21.43 -21.87
N TRP A 207 19.62 20.71 -20.86
CA TRP A 207 19.85 19.28 -20.71
C TRP A 207 18.75 18.51 -21.43
N ILE A 208 19.12 17.78 -22.48
CA ILE A 208 18.19 17.06 -23.36
C ILE A 208 18.39 15.55 -23.18
N SER A 209 17.27 14.84 -23.04
CA SER A 209 17.21 13.39 -22.99
C SER A 209 16.85 12.78 -24.34
N LYS A 210 17.18 11.51 -24.56
CA LYS A 210 16.77 10.74 -25.74
C LYS A 210 15.46 9.97 -25.54
N CYS A 211 14.89 10.02 -24.33
CA CYS A 211 13.62 9.38 -23.99
C CYS A 211 12.68 10.40 -23.32
N GLU A 212 11.48 9.96 -22.95
CA GLU A 212 10.47 10.81 -22.30
C GLU A 212 10.90 11.33 -20.91
N PHE A 213 12.01 10.84 -20.36
CA PHE A 213 12.55 11.33 -19.09
C PHE A 213 13.32 12.65 -19.27
N GLU A 214 12.64 13.77 -19.03
CA GLU A 214 13.20 15.13 -19.11
C GLU A 214 14.00 15.60 -17.87
N TYR A 215 14.80 16.65 -18.05
CA TYR A 215 15.59 17.28 -16.98
C TYR A 215 14.72 17.78 -15.81
N GLU A 216 13.53 18.30 -16.09
CA GLU A 216 12.61 18.75 -15.04
C GLU A 216 12.13 17.61 -14.14
N HIS A 217 11.89 16.42 -14.70
CA HIS A 217 11.56 15.24 -13.91
C HIS A 217 12.69 14.90 -12.96
N LEU A 218 13.94 14.97 -13.45
CA LEU A 218 15.13 14.72 -12.64
C LEU A 218 15.25 15.71 -11.48
N VAL A 219 15.18 17.01 -11.74
CA VAL A 219 15.29 18.06 -10.71
C VAL A 219 14.22 17.90 -9.64
N LYS A 220 12.94 17.84 -10.05
CA LYS A 220 11.80 17.67 -9.13
C LYS A 220 11.92 16.41 -8.29
N THR A 221 12.37 15.31 -8.89
CA THR A 221 12.51 14.04 -8.17
C THR A 221 13.66 14.08 -7.17
N ILE A 222 14.81 14.63 -7.55
CA ILE A 222 15.95 14.74 -6.64
C ILE A 222 15.63 15.68 -5.47
N GLU A 223 14.96 16.81 -5.72
CA GLU A 223 14.43 17.70 -4.68
C GLU A 223 13.53 16.92 -3.70
N VAL A 224 12.55 16.18 -4.23
CA VAL A 224 11.67 15.33 -3.40
C VAL A 224 12.49 14.35 -2.55
N LEU A 225 13.48 13.66 -3.12
CA LEU A 225 14.28 12.66 -2.40
C LEU A 225 15.18 13.30 -1.33
N LEU A 226 15.75 14.48 -1.58
CA LEU A 226 16.56 15.22 -0.61
C LEU A 226 15.71 15.76 0.56
N ASP A 227 14.47 16.16 0.30
CA ASP A 227 13.46 16.53 1.30
C ASP A 227 12.83 15.32 2.02
N GLY A 228 13.21 14.11 1.63
CA GLY A 228 12.60 12.88 2.12
C GLY A 228 13.05 12.44 3.52
N PRO A 229 12.62 11.24 3.96
CA PRO A 229 13.08 10.62 5.20
C PRO A 229 14.62 10.59 5.30
N PRO A 230 15.19 10.67 6.51
CA PRO A 230 16.65 10.78 6.70
C PRO A 230 17.46 9.69 5.98
N GLU A 231 16.96 8.45 5.92
CA GLU A 231 17.66 7.36 5.23
C GLU A 231 17.74 7.60 3.72
N ILE A 232 16.64 8.06 3.11
CA ILE A 232 16.54 8.34 1.67
C ILE A 232 17.36 9.58 1.31
N SER A 233 17.20 10.66 2.07
CA SER A 233 17.90 11.93 1.85
C SER A 233 19.41 11.75 1.93
N LYS A 234 19.91 11.06 2.97
CA LYS A 234 21.34 10.80 3.15
C LYS A 234 21.93 9.96 2.01
N ILE A 235 21.25 8.90 1.58
CA ILE A 235 21.72 8.05 0.48
C ILE A 235 21.76 8.85 -0.84
N THR A 236 20.72 9.63 -1.11
CA THR A 236 20.63 10.48 -2.31
C THR A 236 21.76 11.50 -2.34
N HIS A 237 21.94 12.25 -1.24
CA HIS A 237 23.01 13.23 -1.09
C HIS A 237 24.39 12.60 -1.32
N ASN A 238 24.70 11.49 -0.64
CA ASN A 238 26.01 10.84 -0.73
C ASN A 238 26.32 10.42 -2.17
N ARG A 239 25.34 9.81 -2.87
CA ARG A 239 25.52 9.42 -4.27
C ARG A 239 25.72 10.63 -5.18
N MET A 240 24.99 11.72 -4.97
CA MET A 240 25.18 12.97 -5.72
C MET A 240 26.61 13.52 -5.57
N GLN A 241 27.16 13.56 -4.35
CA GLN A 241 28.52 14.04 -4.15
C GLN A 241 29.56 13.16 -4.84
N ILE A 242 29.35 11.85 -4.88
CA ILE A 242 30.24 10.91 -5.60
C ILE A 242 30.21 11.20 -7.11
N VAL A 243 29.03 11.33 -7.73
CA VAL A 243 28.96 11.51 -9.19
C VAL A 243 29.37 12.91 -9.66
N LYS A 244 29.32 13.93 -8.78
CA LYS A 244 29.85 15.27 -9.07
C LYS A 244 31.36 15.29 -9.33
N THR A 245 32.10 14.29 -8.85
CA THR A 245 33.55 14.17 -9.07
C THR A 245 33.91 13.38 -10.33
N GLN A 246 32.93 12.72 -10.98
CA GLN A 246 33.12 11.89 -12.17
C GLN A 246 33.01 12.68 -13.47
N SER A 247 33.49 12.10 -14.57
CA SER A 247 33.22 12.61 -15.93
C SER A 247 31.71 12.57 -16.20
N GLY A 248 31.11 13.72 -16.49
CA GLY A 248 29.65 13.90 -16.57
C GLY A 248 28.99 14.43 -15.28
N GLY A 249 29.78 14.76 -14.25
CA GLY A 249 29.28 15.35 -12.99
C GLY A 249 28.68 16.76 -13.10
N THR A 250 28.77 17.41 -14.26
CA THR A 250 28.29 18.79 -14.46
C THR A 250 26.78 18.93 -14.33
N ILE A 251 26.01 17.93 -14.78
CA ILE A 251 24.55 17.91 -14.61
C ILE A 251 24.18 17.94 -13.13
N TRP A 252 24.89 17.21 -12.28
CA TRP A 252 24.62 17.15 -10.84
C TRP A 252 24.97 18.43 -10.10
N ARG A 253 26.00 19.16 -10.55
CA ARG A 253 26.29 20.52 -10.05
C ARG A 253 25.18 21.49 -10.43
N LYS A 254 24.67 21.37 -11.66
CA LYS A 254 23.56 22.19 -12.14
C LYS A 254 22.27 21.90 -11.37
N ILE A 255 21.93 20.62 -11.14
CA ILE A 255 20.78 20.21 -10.31
C ILE A 255 20.91 20.77 -8.88
N GLU A 256 22.08 20.64 -8.25
CA GLU A 256 22.29 21.17 -6.89
C GLU A 256 22.10 22.69 -6.82
N ASN A 257 22.46 23.42 -7.89
CA ASN A 257 22.21 24.86 -7.98
C ASN A 257 20.75 25.20 -8.29
N ASP A 258 20.02 24.34 -9.01
CA ASP A 258 18.62 24.58 -9.38
C ASP A 258 17.65 24.26 -8.23
N ILE A 259 18.08 23.46 -7.25
CA ILE A 259 17.30 23.12 -6.04
C ILE A 259 17.51 24.16 -4.91
N ARG A 260 18.65 24.85 -4.90
CA ARG A 260 19.01 25.87 -3.90
C ARG A 260 18.41 27.23 -4.24
#